data_AF-A0A925QUB6-F1
#
_entry.id   AF-A0A925QUB6-F1
#
_cell.length_a   1.000
_cell.length_b   1.000
_cell.length_c   1.000
_cell.angle_alpha   90.00
_cell.angle_beta   90.00
_cell.angle_gamma   90.00
#
_symmetry.space_group_name_H-M   'P 1'
#
loop_
_entity.id
_entity.type
_entity.pdbx_description
1 polymer ?
#
loop_
_entity_poly.entity_id
_entity_poly.type
_entity_poly.pdbx_seq_one_letter_code
_entity_poly.pdbx_strand_id
1 'polypeptide(L)'
;MKRNHLNAFAIGAVLFAGLTFTACKKSTFENNNPEVAGLMAVNLAFDKSIAIGINGNALTNNPLEFTNFTGGYLGVFPGTRSVDTYAYPSGDSLATASYEFEAKKYYSLFVVGANNAYQNVIVKDNFDSLSASSGKAYVRYINAINGSVNPTITVSSGGSNVINGQASFAVVSDFVAVAPGESTITVTDGTSVNLNRSVTFEDKKVYTILLTSGATSAEPAQIKYVVNGVLDEETGQRTISSAQVVDIK
;
A
#
# COMPACT_ATOMS: atom_id res chain seq x y z
N MET A 1 22.42 58.26 -84.49
CA MET A 1 22.25 57.58 -85.80
C MET A 1 22.62 56.11 -85.59
N LYS A 2 21.71 55.17 -85.97
CA LYS A 2 21.81 53.68 -85.96
C LYS A 2 21.81 53.02 -84.55
N ARG A 3 20.74 52.30 -84.14
CA ARG A 3 20.25 50.94 -84.54
C ARG A 3 21.34 49.86 -84.27
N ASN A 4 21.11 48.72 -83.62
CA ASN A 4 19.87 48.02 -83.24
C ASN A 4 20.20 46.66 -82.56
N HIS A 5 19.20 46.12 -81.82
CA HIS A 5 18.79 44.69 -81.73
C HIS A 5 19.70 43.67 -81.00
N LEU A 6 19.22 42.63 -80.30
CA LEU A 6 17.89 42.15 -79.87
C LEU A 6 18.12 40.91 -78.97
N ASN A 7 17.24 40.73 -77.98
CA ASN A 7 16.72 39.46 -77.42
C ASN A 7 17.53 38.52 -76.49
N ALA A 8 16.70 37.90 -75.63
CA ALA A 8 16.85 36.66 -74.85
C ALA A 8 17.48 36.88 -73.47
N PHE A 9 16.95 36.35 -72.36
CA PHE A 9 15.97 35.31 -72.14
C PHE A 9 15.39 35.49 -70.72
N ALA A 10 14.15 35.08 -70.53
CA ALA A 10 13.40 35.14 -69.28
C ALA A 10 13.90 34.14 -68.22
N ILE A 11 13.23 34.17 -67.05
CA ILE A 11 13.28 33.32 -65.83
C ILE A 11 13.82 34.17 -64.66
N GLY A 12 13.03 34.68 -63.71
CA GLY A 12 11.79 34.18 -63.15
C GLY A 12 12.09 33.29 -61.93
N ALA A 13 12.32 33.88 -60.75
CA ALA A 13 12.38 33.12 -59.50
C ALA A 13 11.82 33.97 -58.34
N VAL A 14 10.69 33.49 -57.86
CA VAL A 14 9.84 33.97 -56.77
C VAL A 14 10.59 33.90 -55.43
N LEU A 15 10.61 34.99 -54.67
CA LEU A 15 10.98 34.98 -53.26
C LEU A 15 9.93 34.20 -52.46
N PHE A 16 10.22 32.95 -52.14
CA PHE A 16 9.45 32.14 -51.20
C PHE A 16 10.17 32.21 -49.85
N ALA A 17 9.66 33.03 -48.93
CA ALA A 17 10.13 33.09 -47.55
C ALA A 17 9.76 31.77 -46.84
N GLY A 18 10.72 30.86 -46.74
CA GLY A 18 10.59 29.62 -45.99
C GLY A 18 10.58 29.91 -44.48
N LEU A 19 9.39 29.91 -43.89
CA LEU A 19 9.21 29.72 -42.46
C LEU A 19 9.63 28.28 -42.13
N THR A 20 10.83 28.10 -41.59
CA THR A 20 11.27 26.81 -41.06
C THR A 20 10.49 26.54 -39.77
N PHE A 21 9.37 25.83 -39.89
CA PHE A 21 8.77 25.15 -38.74
C PHE A 21 9.75 24.06 -38.29
N THR A 22 10.48 24.30 -37.20
CA THR A 22 11.19 23.25 -36.50
C THR A 22 10.13 22.37 -35.82
N ALA A 23 9.58 21.41 -36.55
CA ALA A 23 8.85 20.32 -35.95
C ALA A 23 9.86 19.52 -35.12
N CYS A 24 9.95 19.83 -33.84
CA CYS A 24 10.47 18.88 -32.87
C CYS A 24 9.61 17.63 -33.02
N LYS A 25 10.12 16.62 -33.73
CA LYS A 25 9.65 15.25 -33.55
C LYS A 25 9.70 15.02 -32.05
N LYS A 26 8.52 14.92 -31.42
CA LYS A 26 8.38 14.40 -30.08
C LYS A 26 8.99 13.00 -30.16
N SER A 27 10.25 12.86 -29.76
CA SER A 27 10.84 11.56 -29.54
C SER A 27 9.96 10.94 -28.48
N THR A 28 9.20 9.92 -28.87
CA THR A 28 8.73 8.90 -27.94
C THR A 28 9.99 8.26 -27.40
N PHE A 29 10.59 8.90 -26.40
CA PHE A 29 11.29 8.14 -25.38
C PHE A 29 10.22 7.20 -24.85
N GLU A 30 10.29 5.94 -25.28
CA GLU A 30 9.72 4.84 -24.52
C GLU A 30 10.21 5.09 -23.10
N ASN A 31 9.33 5.60 -22.24
CA ASN A 31 9.62 5.73 -20.83
C ASN A 31 9.74 4.28 -20.34
N ASN A 32 10.92 3.70 -20.47
CA ASN A 32 11.36 2.49 -19.79
C ASN A 32 11.53 2.81 -18.30
N ASN A 33 10.51 3.47 -17.71
CA ASN A 33 10.45 3.63 -16.29
C ASN A 33 10.30 2.21 -15.75
N PRO A 34 11.24 1.73 -14.93
CA PRO A 34 11.19 0.35 -14.46
C PRO A 34 9.84 0.13 -13.80
N GLU A 35 9.12 -0.89 -14.26
CA GLU A 35 7.86 -1.26 -13.62
C GLU A 35 8.18 -1.69 -12.19
N VAL A 36 7.63 -0.99 -11.20
CA VAL A 36 7.85 -1.29 -9.78
C VAL A 36 6.65 -2.01 -9.19
N ALA A 37 6.88 -2.76 -8.12
CA ALA A 37 5.83 -3.15 -7.19
C ALA A 37 5.68 -2.07 -6.10
N GLY A 38 4.51 -1.96 -5.50
CA GLY A 38 4.30 -1.13 -4.32
C GLY A 38 4.36 -1.97 -3.05
N LEU A 39 5.11 -1.51 -2.04
CA LEU A 39 5.17 -2.13 -0.71
C LEU A 39 4.80 -1.12 0.37
N MET A 40 3.77 -1.40 1.16
CA MET A 40 3.47 -0.67 2.39
C MET A 40 3.87 -1.54 3.58
N ALA A 41 4.71 -1.02 4.48
CA ALA A 41 5.09 -1.76 5.68
C ALA A 41 4.45 -1.17 6.93
N VAL A 42 4.05 -2.04 7.85
CA VAL A 42 3.45 -1.69 9.15
C VAL A 42 4.21 -2.42 10.26
N ASN A 43 4.62 -1.69 11.29
CA ASN A 43 5.21 -2.28 12.47
C ASN A 43 4.12 -2.64 13.49
N LEU A 44 3.94 -3.93 13.78
CA LEU A 44 3.05 -4.45 14.82
C LEU A 44 3.83 -5.22 15.90
N ALA A 45 5.17 -5.12 15.91
CA ALA A 45 6.03 -5.63 16.97
C ALA A 45 6.08 -4.60 18.11
N PHE A 46 5.27 -4.82 19.14
CA PHE A 46 4.99 -3.80 20.16
C PHE A 46 6.19 -3.42 21.02
N ASP A 47 7.21 -4.28 21.08
CA ASP A 47 8.42 -4.11 21.90
C ASP A 47 9.64 -3.65 21.10
N LYS A 48 9.44 -3.26 19.82
CA LYS A 48 10.51 -2.79 18.92
C LYS A 48 10.06 -1.61 18.07
N SER A 49 10.95 -0.63 17.96
CA SER A 49 11.05 0.22 16.77
C SER A 49 11.89 -0.54 15.73
N ILE A 50 11.49 -0.49 14.46
CA ILE A 50 12.10 -1.34 13.42
C ILE A 50 12.66 -0.53 12.25
N ALA A 51 13.71 -1.07 11.63
CA ALA A 51 14.16 -0.69 10.30
C ALA A 51 13.92 -1.86 9.33
N ILE A 52 13.59 -1.57 8.08
CA ILE A 52 13.28 -2.58 7.06
C ILE A 52 14.25 -2.42 5.90
N GLY A 53 14.85 -3.52 5.46
CA GLY A 53 15.73 -3.61 4.30
C GLY A 53 15.14 -4.47 3.19
N ILE A 54 15.32 -4.05 1.94
CA ILE A 54 15.02 -4.82 0.74
C ILE A 54 16.34 -5.08 -0.01
N ASN A 55 16.78 -6.34 -0.08
CA ASN A 55 18.12 -6.70 -0.54
C ASN A 55 19.22 -5.86 0.13
N GLY A 56 19.11 -5.64 1.45
CA GLY A 56 20.06 -4.84 2.23
C GLY A 56 19.95 -3.32 2.09
N ASN A 57 19.06 -2.79 1.24
CA ASN A 57 18.81 -1.34 1.13
C ASN A 57 17.65 -0.94 2.03
N ALA A 58 17.80 0.13 2.81
CA ALA A 58 16.73 0.60 3.68
C ALA A 58 15.48 1.00 2.86
N LEU A 59 14.31 0.51 3.29
CA LEU A 59 13.01 0.85 2.72
C LEU A 59 12.59 2.28 3.10
N THR A 60 12.92 2.71 4.32
CA THR A 60 12.64 4.05 4.85
C THR A 60 13.88 4.67 5.48
N ASN A 61 13.93 6.02 5.50
CA ASN A 61 15.03 6.76 6.15
C ASN A 61 14.90 6.82 7.67
N ASN A 62 13.68 6.66 8.19
CA ASN A 62 13.39 6.67 9.62
C ASN A 62 12.87 5.29 10.05
N PRO A 63 13.12 4.87 11.30
CA PRO A 63 12.52 3.66 11.84
C PRO A 63 11.00 3.79 11.91
N LEU A 64 10.31 2.64 11.83
CA LEU A 64 8.89 2.55 12.10
C LEU A 64 8.70 2.21 13.58
N GLU A 65 8.15 3.15 14.33
CA GLU A 65 7.66 2.90 15.70
C GLU A 65 6.48 1.94 15.70
N PHE A 66 6.14 1.41 16.88
CA PHE A 66 4.99 0.51 17.03
C PHE A 66 3.70 1.16 16.50
N THR A 67 2.95 0.40 15.70
CA THR A 67 1.75 0.79 14.95
C THR A 67 1.95 1.80 13.83
N ASN A 68 3.16 2.33 13.63
CA ASN A 68 3.46 3.16 12.47
C ASN A 68 3.63 2.33 11.20
N PHE A 69 3.46 3.01 10.08
CA PHE A 69 3.59 2.46 8.75
C PHE A 69 4.33 3.45 7.84
N THR A 70 4.67 3.03 6.64
CA THR A 70 5.49 3.79 5.67
C THR A 70 4.88 5.08 5.11
N GLY A 71 3.68 5.50 5.54
CA GLY A 71 2.94 6.63 4.95
C GLY A 71 2.15 6.28 3.68
N GLY A 72 2.54 5.21 2.99
CA GLY A 72 1.93 4.74 1.75
C GLY A 72 2.73 3.58 1.15
N TYR A 73 2.46 3.26 -0.12
CA TYR A 73 3.20 2.22 -0.84
C TYR A 73 4.46 2.82 -1.44
N LEU A 74 5.59 2.27 -1.07
CA LEU A 74 6.90 2.64 -1.60
C LEU A 74 7.26 1.72 -2.76
N GLY A 75 7.93 2.25 -3.77
CA GLY A 75 8.36 1.46 -4.92
C GLY A 75 9.45 0.47 -4.54
N VAL A 76 9.28 -0.80 -4.90
CA VAL A 76 10.30 -1.84 -4.80
C VAL A 76 10.49 -2.50 -6.16
N PHE A 77 11.72 -2.89 -6.49
CA PHE A 77 11.99 -3.55 -7.76
C PHE A 77 11.39 -4.97 -7.79
N PRO A 78 10.70 -5.38 -8.87
CA PRO A 78 10.13 -6.72 -9.00
C PRO A 78 11.17 -7.85 -8.94
N GLY A 79 10.67 -9.07 -8.81
CA GLY A 79 11.42 -10.31 -8.68
C GLY A 79 11.56 -10.78 -7.22
N THR A 80 12.29 -11.87 -7.01
CA THR A 80 12.59 -12.39 -5.68
C THR A 80 13.50 -11.42 -4.92
N ARG A 81 13.05 -10.92 -3.78
CA ARG A 81 13.82 -10.02 -2.90
C ARG A 81 13.91 -10.57 -1.48
N SER A 82 15.03 -10.34 -0.81
CA SER A 82 15.09 -10.46 0.64
C SER A 82 14.38 -9.27 1.26
N VAL A 83 13.60 -9.56 2.30
CA VAL A 83 12.91 -8.58 3.14
C VAL A 83 13.39 -8.82 4.55
N ASP A 84 14.26 -7.93 5.01
CA ASP A 84 14.97 -8.03 6.27
C ASP A 84 14.45 -6.98 7.23
N THR A 85 14.23 -7.36 8.48
CA THR A 85 13.76 -6.46 9.54
C THR A 85 14.77 -6.46 10.67
N TYR A 86 15.13 -5.26 11.11
CA TYR A 86 16.12 -5.02 12.15
C TYR A 86 15.52 -4.22 13.31
N ALA A 87 16.01 -4.46 14.52
CA ALA A 87 15.72 -3.60 15.66
C ALA A 87 16.45 -2.26 15.50
N TYR A 88 15.75 -1.16 15.75
CA TYR A 88 16.36 0.16 15.83
C TYR A 88 16.54 0.58 17.30
N PRO A 89 17.68 1.19 17.69
CA PRO A 89 18.86 1.51 16.88
C PRO A 89 19.93 0.41 16.86
N SER A 90 19.74 -0.73 17.53
CA SER A 90 20.82 -1.72 17.72
C SER A 90 21.30 -2.39 16.44
N GLY A 91 20.44 -2.48 15.42
CA GLY A 91 20.72 -3.17 14.16
C GLY A 91 20.59 -4.69 14.24
N ASP A 92 20.11 -5.23 15.36
CA ASP A 92 19.93 -6.68 15.51
C ASP A 92 18.90 -7.20 14.52
N SER A 93 19.21 -8.33 13.87
CA SER A 93 18.27 -9.00 12.97
C SER A 93 17.07 -9.54 13.76
N LEU A 94 15.86 -9.15 13.36
CA LEU A 94 14.61 -9.63 13.95
C LEU A 94 13.97 -10.73 13.12
N ALA A 95 13.85 -10.50 11.80
CA ALA A 95 13.22 -11.43 10.88
C ALA A 95 13.73 -11.22 9.46
N THR A 96 13.82 -12.32 8.69
CA THR A 96 14.15 -12.30 7.27
C THR A 96 13.14 -13.17 6.53
N ALA A 97 12.68 -12.69 5.38
CA ALA A 97 11.85 -13.44 4.44
C ALA A 97 12.36 -13.25 3.01
N SER A 98 12.11 -14.22 2.15
CA SER A 98 12.27 -14.08 0.70
C SER A 98 10.90 -14.02 0.06
N TYR A 99 10.64 -13.03 -0.78
CA TYR A 99 9.33 -12.84 -1.40
C TYR A 99 9.43 -12.41 -2.87
N GLU A 100 8.53 -12.92 -3.70
CA GLU A 100 8.44 -12.60 -5.12
C GLU A 100 7.52 -11.38 -5.32
N PHE A 101 8.08 -10.25 -5.73
CA PHE A 101 7.31 -9.04 -6.04
C PHE A 101 7.00 -8.97 -7.52
N GLU A 102 5.73 -8.96 -7.91
CA GLU A 102 5.31 -8.79 -9.30
C GLU A 102 5.24 -7.30 -9.66
N ALA A 103 5.66 -6.97 -10.88
CA ALA A 103 5.52 -5.63 -11.43
C ALA A 103 4.06 -5.14 -11.40
N LYS A 104 3.86 -3.86 -11.05
CA LYS A 104 2.54 -3.19 -10.97
C LYS A 104 1.57 -3.84 -9.98
N LYS A 105 2.05 -4.61 -9.01
CA LYS A 105 1.24 -5.16 -7.91
C LYS A 105 1.59 -4.47 -6.60
N TYR A 106 0.65 -4.55 -5.66
CA TYR A 106 0.73 -3.94 -4.35
C TYR A 106 0.84 -5.02 -3.28
N TYR A 107 1.62 -4.75 -2.24
CA TYR A 107 1.88 -5.69 -1.16
C TYR A 107 1.90 -4.96 0.18
N SER A 108 1.45 -5.66 1.22
CA SER A 108 1.60 -5.22 2.60
C SER A 108 2.58 -6.13 3.32
N LEU A 109 3.55 -5.53 4.01
CA LEU A 109 4.43 -6.18 4.97
C LEU A 109 3.97 -5.82 6.38
N PHE A 110 3.66 -6.83 7.19
CA PHE A 110 3.41 -6.66 8.61
C PHE A 110 4.56 -7.32 9.37
N VAL A 111 5.26 -6.53 10.18
CA VAL A 111 6.21 -7.08 11.13
C VAL A 111 5.46 -7.34 12.42
N VAL A 112 5.36 -8.59 12.83
CA VAL A 112 4.61 -9.01 14.02
C VAL A 112 5.52 -9.80 14.95
N GLY A 113 5.12 -9.94 16.21
CA GLY A 113 5.85 -10.71 17.22
C GLY A 113 6.31 -9.86 18.40
N ALA A 114 6.97 -10.51 19.33
CA ALA A 114 7.59 -9.91 20.51
C ALA A 114 8.60 -10.88 21.13
N ASN A 115 9.42 -10.41 22.06
CA ASN A 115 10.31 -11.23 22.89
C ASN A 115 11.21 -12.17 22.07
N ASN A 116 11.86 -11.64 21.03
CA ASN A 116 12.76 -12.37 20.12
C ASN A 116 12.07 -13.43 19.22
N ALA A 117 10.73 -13.43 19.16
CA ALA A 117 9.97 -14.23 18.20
C ALA A 117 9.25 -13.29 17.22
N TYR A 118 9.98 -12.82 16.21
CA TYR A 118 9.47 -11.89 15.19
C TYR A 118 9.32 -12.58 13.83
N GLN A 119 8.42 -12.05 13.01
CA GLN A 119 8.24 -12.52 11.64
C GLN A 119 7.78 -11.40 10.70
N ASN A 120 8.19 -11.52 9.44
CA ASN A 120 7.74 -10.70 8.33
C ASN A 120 6.57 -11.42 7.64
N VAL A 121 5.36 -10.88 7.75
CA VAL A 121 4.16 -11.38 7.07
C VAL A 121 3.92 -10.52 5.83
N ILE A 122 4.13 -11.10 4.65
CA ILE A 122 3.98 -10.38 3.37
C ILE A 122 2.80 -10.95 2.62
N VAL A 123 1.87 -10.08 2.22
CA VAL A 123 0.68 -10.44 1.43
C VAL A 123 0.53 -9.55 0.22
N LYS A 124 -0.02 -10.10 -0.85
CA LYS A 124 -0.45 -9.34 -2.03
C LYS A 124 -1.76 -8.63 -1.73
N ASP A 125 -1.79 -7.33 -1.96
CA ASP A 125 -2.98 -6.51 -1.85
C ASP A 125 -3.67 -6.56 -3.21
N ASN A 126 -4.57 -7.54 -3.37
CA ASN A 126 -5.30 -7.81 -4.61
C ASN A 126 -6.32 -6.72 -4.96
N PHE A 127 -5.90 -5.46 -5.07
CA PHE A 127 -6.79 -4.34 -5.42
C PHE A 127 -7.47 -4.53 -6.77
N ASP A 128 -6.80 -5.17 -7.72
CA ASP A 128 -7.34 -5.45 -9.05
C ASP A 128 -8.57 -6.37 -9.02
N SER A 129 -8.81 -7.11 -7.92
CA SER A 129 -10.03 -7.91 -7.75
C SER A 129 -11.17 -7.16 -7.05
N LEU A 130 -10.94 -5.92 -6.63
CA LEU A 130 -11.94 -5.10 -5.94
C LEU A 130 -12.67 -4.21 -6.95
N SER A 131 -13.92 -3.87 -6.66
CA SER A 131 -14.77 -3.10 -7.56
C SER A 131 -15.06 -1.71 -6.99
N ALA A 132 -14.54 -0.68 -7.65
CA ALA A 132 -14.84 0.72 -7.32
C ALA A 132 -16.30 1.11 -7.63
N SER A 133 -16.92 0.46 -8.62
CA SER A 133 -18.29 0.75 -9.07
C SER A 133 -19.38 0.26 -8.12
N SER A 134 -19.01 -0.51 -7.09
CA SER A 134 -19.95 -1.07 -6.11
C SER A 134 -20.41 -0.06 -5.05
N GLY A 135 -19.73 1.08 -4.92
CA GLY A 135 -19.97 2.04 -3.84
C GLY A 135 -19.72 1.43 -2.45
N LYS A 136 -18.82 0.46 -2.36
CA LYS A 136 -18.46 -0.24 -1.11
C LYS A 136 -17.10 0.20 -0.62
N ALA A 137 -16.93 0.13 0.70
CA ALA A 137 -15.61 0.03 1.30
C ALA A 137 -15.16 -1.43 1.28
N TYR A 138 -13.85 -1.66 1.39
CA TYR A 138 -13.29 -3.00 1.51
C TYR A 138 -12.46 -3.09 2.77
N VAL A 139 -12.65 -4.15 3.55
CA VAL A 139 -11.95 -4.33 4.81
C VAL A 139 -11.32 -5.70 4.87
N ARG A 140 -10.13 -5.77 5.44
CA ARG A 140 -9.52 -7.02 5.91
C ARG A 140 -8.97 -6.79 7.31
N TYR A 141 -8.49 -7.84 7.95
CA TYR A 141 -7.76 -7.73 9.20
C TYR A 141 -6.41 -8.46 9.13
N ILE A 142 -5.52 -8.10 10.05
CA ILE A 142 -4.42 -8.96 10.50
C ILE A 142 -4.55 -9.19 12.00
N ASN A 143 -4.43 -10.45 12.43
CA ASN A 143 -4.29 -10.77 13.84
C ASN A 143 -2.82 -10.74 14.28
N ALA A 144 -2.41 -9.67 14.97
CA ALA A 144 -1.10 -9.53 15.61
C ALA A 144 -1.20 -9.49 17.15
N ILE A 145 -2.30 -10.01 17.72
CA ILE A 145 -2.40 -10.22 19.17
C ILE A 145 -1.49 -11.39 19.54
N ASN A 146 -0.40 -11.10 20.23
CA ASN A 146 0.55 -12.10 20.70
C ASN A 146 -0.10 -13.06 21.70
N GLY A 147 0.24 -14.35 21.58
CA GLY A 147 -0.27 -15.42 22.43
C GLY A 147 -0.79 -16.60 21.59
N SER A 148 -1.21 -17.67 22.27
CA SER A 148 -1.73 -18.89 21.62
C SER A 148 -3.25 -18.87 21.38
N VAL A 149 -3.87 -17.69 21.51
CA VAL A 149 -5.32 -17.55 21.36
C VAL A 149 -5.71 -17.31 19.90
N ASN A 150 -6.78 -17.96 19.46
CA ASN A 150 -7.41 -17.75 18.16
C ASN A 150 -8.70 -16.94 18.37
N PRO A 151 -8.63 -15.62 18.57
CA PRO A 151 -9.81 -14.82 18.84
C PRO A 151 -10.79 -14.89 17.67
N THR A 152 -12.08 -14.89 18.00
CA THR A 152 -13.16 -14.66 17.06
C THR A 152 -13.19 -13.18 16.72
N ILE A 153 -13.06 -12.88 15.43
CA ILE A 153 -13.08 -11.53 14.88
C ILE A 153 -14.41 -11.36 14.16
N THR A 154 -15.17 -10.37 14.57
CA THR A 154 -16.42 -10.00 13.93
C THR A 154 -16.35 -8.58 13.42
N VAL A 155 -16.74 -8.37 12.17
CA VAL A 155 -17.04 -7.04 11.63
C VAL A 155 -18.53 -7.03 11.31
N SER A 156 -19.27 -6.17 11.98
CA SER A 156 -20.71 -5.97 11.77
C SER A 156 -20.93 -4.67 11.03
N SER A 157 -21.61 -4.74 9.89
CA SER A 157 -21.91 -3.61 9.01
C SER A 157 -23.29 -3.79 8.40
N GLY A 158 -24.12 -2.73 8.38
CA GLY A 158 -25.47 -2.79 7.82
C GLY A 158 -26.39 -3.85 8.48
N GLY A 159 -26.18 -4.14 9.77
CA GLY A 159 -26.97 -5.12 10.52
C GLY A 159 -26.61 -6.58 10.28
N SER A 160 -25.49 -6.87 9.59
CA SER A 160 -25.01 -8.24 9.34
C SER A 160 -23.52 -8.37 9.68
N ASN A 161 -23.10 -9.57 10.09
CA ASN A 161 -21.69 -9.89 10.28
C ASN A 161 -21.05 -10.22 8.93
N VAL A 162 -20.31 -9.26 8.38
CA VAL A 162 -19.59 -9.40 7.09
C VAL A 162 -18.28 -10.17 7.24
N ILE A 163 -17.71 -10.15 8.44
CA ILE A 163 -16.62 -11.03 8.86
C ILE A 163 -17.06 -11.68 10.17
N ASN A 164 -16.90 -12.99 10.28
CA ASN A 164 -17.11 -13.75 11.51
C ASN A 164 -16.28 -15.04 11.47
N GLY A 165 -15.12 -15.04 12.11
CA GLY A 165 -14.25 -16.21 12.10
C GLY A 165 -13.12 -16.09 13.11
N GLN A 166 -12.54 -17.24 13.46
CA GLN A 166 -11.35 -17.29 14.29
C GLN A 166 -10.10 -17.06 13.43
N ALA A 167 -9.14 -16.33 13.96
CA ALA A 167 -7.85 -16.14 13.31
C ALA A 167 -6.70 -16.47 14.25
N SER A 168 -5.78 -17.30 13.79
CA SER A 168 -4.51 -17.51 14.48
C SER A 168 -3.61 -16.28 14.37
N PHE A 169 -2.61 -16.23 15.24
CA PHE A 169 -1.57 -15.20 15.18
C PHE A 169 -0.94 -15.12 13.78
N ALA A 170 -0.69 -13.90 13.32
CA ALA A 170 -0.11 -13.53 12.03
C ALA A 170 -0.92 -13.89 10.78
N VAL A 171 -2.19 -14.28 10.94
CA VAL A 171 -3.10 -14.47 9.82
C VAL A 171 -3.62 -13.12 9.34
N VAL A 172 -3.55 -12.92 8.02
CA VAL A 172 -4.19 -11.81 7.31
C VAL A 172 -5.40 -12.37 6.55
N SER A 173 -6.56 -11.72 6.67
CA SER A 173 -7.74 -12.10 5.91
C SER A 173 -7.71 -11.55 4.48
N ASP A 174 -8.54 -12.12 3.61
CA ASP A 174 -8.89 -11.48 2.36
C ASP A 174 -9.72 -10.20 2.61
N PHE A 175 -9.78 -9.34 1.59
CA PHE A 175 -10.65 -8.17 1.58
C PHE A 175 -12.11 -8.58 1.36
N VAL A 176 -13.00 -8.07 2.20
CA VAL A 176 -14.44 -8.26 2.12
C VAL A 176 -15.11 -6.90 1.91
N ALA A 177 -16.11 -6.86 1.02
CA ALA A 177 -16.90 -5.65 0.78
C ALA A 177 -17.81 -5.35 1.97
N VAL A 178 -17.87 -4.08 2.37
CA VAL A 178 -18.74 -3.60 3.45
C VAL A 178 -19.51 -2.36 3.02
N ALA A 179 -20.69 -2.15 3.59
CA ALA A 179 -21.43 -0.92 3.36
C ALA A 179 -20.67 0.26 3.98
N PRO A 180 -20.55 1.41 3.27
CA PRO A 180 -20.05 2.63 3.89
C PRO A 180 -20.94 3.05 5.06
N GLY A 181 -20.33 3.69 6.06
CA GLY A 181 -20.98 4.08 7.31
C GLY A 181 -20.35 3.42 8.53
N GLU A 182 -21.03 3.55 9.67
CA GLU A 182 -20.57 2.97 10.93
C GLU A 182 -20.61 1.44 10.87
N SER A 183 -19.53 0.82 11.32
CA SER A 183 -19.39 -0.62 11.49
C SER A 183 -18.75 -0.90 12.84
N THR A 184 -19.11 -2.03 13.44
CA THR A 184 -18.59 -2.45 14.74
C THR A 184 -17.63 -3.60 14.56
N ILE A 185 -16.43 -3.48 15.11
CA ILE A 185 -15.41 -4.52 15.14
C ILE A 185 -15.36 -5.08 16.55
N THR A 186 -15.59 -6.38 16.69
CA THR A 186 -15.39 -7.08 17.96
C THR A 186 -14.33 -8.16 17.82
N VAL A 187 -13.54 -8.32 18.87
CA VAL A 187 -12.50 -9.35 18.94
C VAL A 187 -12.59 -10.00 20.31
N THR A 188 -12.87 -11.30 20.35
CA THR A 188 -12.93 -12.02 21.62
C THR A 188 -12.35 -13.41 21.57
N ASP A 189 -11.61 -13.79 22.61
CA ASP A 189 -11.17 -15.17 22.86
C ASP A 189 -12.05 -15.89 23.89
N GLY A 190 -13.14 -15.26 24.35
CA GLY A 190 -14.01 -15.74 25.42
C GLY A 190 -13.42 -15.65 26.83
N THR A 191 -12.22 -15.10 26.99
CA THR A 191 -11.49 -15.01 28.26
C THR A 191 -10.81 -13.64 28.44
N SER A 192 -9.59 -13.46 27.93
CA SER A 192 -8.71 -12.31 28.18
C SER A 192 -8.82 -11.20 27.13
N VAL A 193 -9.18 -11.56 25.90
CA VAL A 193 -9.39 -10.63 24.80
C VAL A 193 -10.89 -10.37 24.68
N ASN A 194 -11.28 -9.11 24.90
CA ASN A 194 -12.64 -8.65 24.68
C ASN A 194 -12.59 -7.18 24.25
N LEU A 195 -12.44 -6.98 22.95
CA LEU A 195 -12.32 -5.67 22.33
C LEU A 195 -13.58 -5.37 21.54
N ASN A 196 -13.97 -4.10 21.55
CA ASN A 196 -15.06 -3.58 20.76
C ASN A 196 -14.70 -2.17 20.28
N ARG A 197 -14.87 -1.88 18.98
CA ARG A 197 -14.60 -0.57 18.41
C ARG A 197 -15.55 -0.27 17.25
N SER A 198 -16.16 0.91 17.26
CA SER A 198 -16.88 1.45 16.10
C SER A 198 -15.90 2.18 15.17
N VAL A 199 -16.03 1.91 13.87
CA VAL A 199 -15.25 2.57 12.80
C VAL A 199 -16.22 2.99 11.71
N THR A 200 -16.05 4.22 11.21
CA THR A 200 -16.78 4.68 10.02
C THR A 200 -15.96 4.35 8.79
N PHE A 201 -16.46 3.46 7.94
CA PHE A 201 -15.85 3.17 6.65
C PHE A 201 -16.43 4.09 5.58
N GLU A 202 -15.58 4.70 4.77
CA GLU A 202 -15.97 5.60 3.70
C GLU A 202 -16.01 4.87 2.37
N ASP A 203 -16.86 5.34 1.46
CA ASP A 203 -17.01 4.78 0.14
C ASP A 203 -15.66 4.65 -0.61
N LYS A 204 -15.49 3.54 -1.32
CA LYS A 204 -14.31 3.16 -2.13
C LYS A 204 -12.99 3.06 -1.39
N LYS A 205 -12.94 3.28 -0.08
CA LYS A 205 -11.72 3.11 0.71
C LYS A 205 -11.47 1.64 1.03
N VAL A 206 -10.19 1.29 1.00
CA VAL A 206 -9.70 -0.05 1.36
C VAL A 206 -8.96 0.04 2.68
N TYR A 207 -9.32 -0.80 3.64
CA TYR A 207 -8.85 -0.75 5.02
C TYR A 207 -8.21 -2.08 5.43
N THR A 208 -7.13 -1.99 6.21
CA THR A 208 -6.63 -3.12 7.00
C THR A 208 -6.83 -2.79 8.47
N ILE A 209 -7.65 -3.59 9.14
CA ILE A 209 -7.83 -3.58 10.59
C ILE A 209 -6.62 -4.25 11.23
N LEU A 210 -6.00 -3.57 12.18
CA LEU A 210 -4.81 -4.03 12.90
C LEU A 210 -5.25 -4.47 14.30
N LEU A 211 -5.16 -5.77 14.58
CA LEU A 211 -5.43 -6.32 15.91
C LEU A 211 -4.09 -6.52 16.59
N THR A 212 -3.77 -5.76 17.62
CA THR A 212 -2.43 -5.75 18.21
C THR A 212 -2.47 -6.02 19.71
N SER A 213 -1.44 -6.64 20.26
CA SER A 213 -1.17 -6.52 21.71
C SER A 213 -0.79 -5.08 22.05
N GLY A 214 -0.91 -4.67 23.32
CA GLY A 214 -0.34 -3.41 23.78
C GLY A 214 1.18 -3.46 23.90
N ALA A 215 1.82 -2.30 24.04
CA ALA A 215 3.29 -2.18 24.14
C ALA A 215 3.86 -2.71 25.46
N THR A 216 3.02 -2.87 26.47
CA THR A 216 3.39 -3.39 27.79
C THR A 216 2.33 -4.36 28.28
N SER A 217 2.64 -5.15 29.31
CA SER A 217 1.65 -6.00 29.98
C SER A 217 0.50 -5.22 30.65
N ALA A 218 0.67 -3.91 30.84
CA ALA A 218 -0.37 -3.01 31.33
C ALA A 218 -1.24 -2.43 30.22
N GLU A 219 -0.81 -2.52 28.95
CA GLU A 219 -1.60 -2.09 27.81
C GLU A 219 -2.36 -3.30 27.22
N PRO A 220 -3.70 -3.29 27.26
CA PRO A 220 -4.49 -4.38 26.69
C PRO A 220 -4.34 -4.41 25.16
N ALA A 221 -4.80 -5.50 24.56
CA ALA A 221 -4.91 -5.58 23.11
C ALA A 221 -5.78 -4.43 22.54
N GLN A 222 -5.53 -4.04 21.28
CA GLN A 222 -6.14 -2.88 20.65
C GLN A 222 -6.64 -3.21 19.24
N ILE A 223 -7.63 -2.43 18.79
CA ILE A 223 -8.10 -2.39 17.41
C ILE A 223 -7.68 -1.04 16.83
N LYS A 224 -6.77 -1.06 15.85
CA LYS A 224 -6.43 0.09 15.00
C LYS A 224 -6.76 -0.23 13.54
N TYR A 225 -6.54 0.70 12.64
CA TYR A 225 -6.63 0.43 11.21
C TYR A 225 -5.70 1.35 10.41
N VAL A 226 -5.41 0.93 9.18
CA VAL A 226 -4.78 1.76 8.15
C VAL A 226 -5.68 1.81 6.92
N VAL A 227 -5.68 2.96 6.25
CA VAL A 227 -6.34 3.14 4.95
C VAL A 227 -5.34 2.81 3.85
N ASN A 228 -5.42 1.62 3.27
CA ASN A 228 -4.52 1.19 2.21
C ASN A 228 -4.62 2.08 0.96
N GLY A 229 -5.81 2.58 0.64
CA GLY A 229 -6.02 3.51 -0.46
C GLY A 229 -7.50 3.73 -0.79
N VAL A 230 -7.72 4.42 -1.90
CA VAL A 230 -9.03 4.66 -2.51
C VAL A 230 -9.06 3.98 -3.88
N LEU A 231 -10.14 3.28 -4.20
CA LEU A 231 -10.37 2.68 -5.51
C LEU A 231 -10.91 3.71 -6.51
N ASP A 232 -10.39 3.67 -7.73
CA ASP A 232 -10.80 4.52 -8.86
C ASP A 232 -11.93 3.90 -9.68
N GLU A 233 -12.91 4.72 -10.05
CA GLU A 233 -14.08 4.31 -10.81
C GLU A 233 -13.77 3.91 -12.26
N GLU A 234 -12.73 4.49 -12.89
CA GLU A 234 -12.45 4.23 -14.31
C GLU A 234 -11.67 2.92 -14.55
N THR A 235 -10.85 2.51 -13.59
CA THR A 235 -9.88 1.41 -13.77
C THR A 235 -10.02 0.29 -12.75
N GLY A 236 -10.77 0.50 -11.66
CA GLY A 236 -10.75 -0.39 -10.49
C GLY A 236 -9.40 -0.39 -9.77
N GLN A 237 -8.47 0.47 -10.17
CA GLN A 237 -7.12 0.56 -9.61
C GLN A 237 -7.07 1.56 -8.46
N ARG A 238 -6.00 1.47 -7.67
CA ARG A 238 -5.76 2.34 -6.52
C ARG A 238 -5.23 3.71 -6.96
N THR A 239 -5.86 4.81 -6.55
CA THR A 239 -5.48 6.17 -6.99
C THR A 239 -4.75 7.04 -5.97
N ILE A 240 -4.83 6.76 -4.66
CA ILE A 240 -4.20 7.63 -3.63
C ILE A 240 -3.62 6.81 -2.48
N SER A 241 -2.37 7.13 -2.08
CA SER A 241 -1.76 6.69 -0.82
C SER A 241 -1.82 7.76 0.25
N SER A 242 -2.81 7.68 1.13
CA SER A 242 -2.69 8.27 2.45
C SER A 242 -3.29 7.28 3.43
N ALA A 243 -2.46 6.36 3.93
CA ALA A 243 -2.84 5.69 5.16
C ALA A 243 -2.78 6.75 6.27
N GLN A 244 -3.74 6.73 7.18
CA GLN A 244 -3.69 7.45 8.43
C GLN A 244 -3.82 6.40 9.54
N VAL A 245 -2.91 6.43 10.52
CA VAL A 245 -3.21 5.80 11.81
C VAL A 245 -4.14 6.78 12.50
N VAL A 246 -5.39 6.39 12.68
CA VAL A 246 -6.32 7.18 13.49
C VAL A 246 -6.32 6.61 14.90
N ASP A 247 -5.47 7.17 15.75
CA ASP A 247 -5.58 7.02 17.20
C ASP A 247 -6.82 7.81 17.65
N ILE A 248 -7.93 7.12 17.84
CA ILE A 248 -9.15 7.73 18.37
C ILE A 248 -9.14 7.53 19.89
N LYS A 249 -9.09 8.66 20.60
CA LYS A 249 -9.18 8.77 22.07
C LYS A 249 -10.43 8.09 22.62
#